data_AF-A0A9X8X5V9-F1
#
_entry.id   AF-A0A9X8X5V9-F1
#
_cell.length_a   1.000
_cell.length_b   1.000
_cell.length_c   1.000
_cell.angle_alpha   90.00
_cell.angle_beta   90.00
_cell.angle_gamma   90.00
#
_symmetry.space_group_name_H-M   'P 1'
#
loop_
_entity.id
_entity.type
_entity.pdbx_description
1 polymer ?
#
loop_
_entity_poly.entity_id
_entity_poly.type
_entity_poly.pdbx_seq_one_letter_code
_entity_poly.pdbx_strand_id
1 'polypeptide(L)' 'MASMLVNAYKLERNENIKLPKEFADLNNHWGAKYANILIQEKISIGTDNGWAPNKAVSRAEAAQFIAKADKLK' A
#
# COMPACT_ATOMS: atom_id res chain seq x y z
N MET A 1 1.65 0.57 -8.68
CA MET A 1 1.42 -0.77 -8.11
C MET A 1 0.27 -0.81 -7.11
N ALA A 2 0.22 0.05 -6.08
CA ALA A 2 -0.83 -0.02 -5.04
C ALA A 2 -2.26 -0.01 -5.60
N SER A 3 -2.57 0.89 -6.54
CA SER A 3 -3.88 0.94 -7.21
C SER A 3 -4.22 -0.37 -7.93
N MET A 4 -3.24 -1.04 -8.54
CA MET A 4 -3.46 -2.32 -9.21
C MET A 4 -3.88 -3.41 -8.22
N LEU A 5 -3.19 -3.53 -7.08
CA LEU A 5 -3.52 -4.53 -6.06
C LEU A 5 -4.89 -4.28 -5.43
N VAL A 6 -5.17 -3.02 -5.06
CA VAL A 6 -6.47 -2.64 -4.50
C VAL A 6 -7.60 -2.98 -5.46
N ASN A 7 -7.45 -2.64 -6.75
CA ASN A 7 -8.50 -2.87 -7.74
C ASN A 7 -8.65 -4.35 -8.14
N ALA A 8 -7.55 -5.11 -8.19
CA ALA A 8 -7.54 -6.52 -8.54
C ALA A 8 -8.15 -7.40 -7.44
N TYR A 9 -7.77 -7.15 -6.18
CA TYR A 9 -8.24 -7.91 -5.02
C TYR A 9 -9.47 -7.32 -4.34
N LYS A 10 -9.98 -6.18 -4.83
CA LYS A 10 -11.13 -5.45 -4.25
C LYS A 10 -10.89 -5.13 -2.77
N LEU A 11 -9.69 -4.66 -2.45
CA LEU A 11 -9.33 -4.29 -1.08
C LEU A 11 -10.05 -3.01 -0.66
N GLU A 12 -10.58 -3.00 0.55
CA GLU A 12 -11.33 -1.85 1.08
C GLU A 12 -10.63 -1.27 2.30
N ARG A 13 -10.80 0.04 2.50
CA ARG A 13 -10.30 0.72 3.71
C ARG A 13 -11.29 0.49 4.84
N ASN A 14 -10.80 0.13 6.02
CA ASN A 14 -11.63 0.10 7.22
C ASN A 14 -11.41 1.42 7.96
N GLU A 15 -12.36 2.34 7.81
CA GLU A 15 -12.25 3.68 8.41
C GLU A 15 -12.23 3.66 9.95
N ASN A 16 -12.72 2.59 10.57
CA ASN A 16 -12.69 2.42 12.02
C ASN A 16 -11.30 2.03 12.55
N ILE A 17 -10.38 1.63 11.67
CA ILE A 17 -9.03 1.24 12.03
C ILE A 17 -8.08 2.39 11.71
N LYS A 18 -7.39 2.89 12.74
CA LYS A 18 -6.31 3.86 12.55
C LYS A 18 -5.16 3.21 11.78
N LEU A 19 -4.58 3.95 10.83
CA LEU A 19 -3.43 3.48 10.08
C LEU A 19 -2.27 3.12 11.02
N PRO A 20 -1.60 1.97 10.82
CA PRO A 20 -0.41 1.59 11.59
C PRO A 20 0.71 2.63 11.52
N LYS A 21 0.85 3.29 10.37
CA LYS A 21 1.82 4.36 10.12
C LYS A 21 1.27 5.31 9.07
N GLU A 22 1.42 6.61 9.30
CA GLU A 22 1.10 7.65 8.34
C GLU A 22 2.40 8.18 7.73
N PHE A 23 2.36 8.54 6.45
CA PHE A 23 3.53 9.01 5.72
C PHE A 23 3.28 10.38 5.11
N ALA A 24 4.15 11.34 5.42
CA ALA A 24 4.00 12.72 4.97
C ALA A 24 4.09 12.85 3.43
N ASP A 25 4.86 11.98 2.77
CA ASP A 25 5.01 11.96 1.31
C ASP A 25 3.79 11.37 0.57
N LEU A 26 2.79 10.88 1.30
CA LEU A 26 1.47 10.54 0.75
C LEU A 26 0.50 11.72 0.82
N ASN A 27 0.80 12.78 1.56
CA ASN A 27 -0.06 13.95 1.63
C ASN A 27 -0.16 14.59 0.24
N ASN A 28 -1.39 14.79 -0.25
CA ASN A 28 -1.69 15.33 -1.57
C ASN A 28 -1.23 14.48 -2.78
N HIS A 29 -0.85 13.21 -2.57
CA HIS A 29 -0.54 12.29 -3.67
C HIS A 29 -1.82 11.58 -4.15
N TRP A 30 -2.07 11.53 -5.47
CA TRP A 30 -3.27 10.87 -6.04
C TRP A 30 -3.43 9.41 -5.59
N GLY A 31 -2.30 8.73 -5.37
CA GLY A 31 -2.22 7.34 -4.96
C GLY A 31 -2.42 7.10 -3.46
N ALA A 32 -2.58 8.15 -2.65
CA ALA A 32 -2.58 8.06 -1.19
C ALA A 32 -3.67 7.13 -0.65
N LYS A 33 -4.88 7.19 -1.23
CA LYS A 33 -5.99 6.30 -0.85
C LYS A 33 -5.60 4.82 -0.96
N TYR A 34 -4.97 4.45 -2.07
CA TYR A 34 -4.56 3.07 -2.32
C TYR A 34 -3.38 2.65 -1.44
N ALA A 35 -2.40 3.54 -1.27
CA ALA A 35 -1.27 3.28 -0.37
C ALA A 35 -1.73 3.02 1.06
N ASN A 36 -2.66 3.84 1.57
CA ASN A 36 -3.20 3.71 2.91
C ASN A 36 -3.93 2.38 3.14
N ILE A 37 -4.64 1.86 2.14
CA ILE A 37 -5.25 0.51 2.21
C ILE A 37 -4.16 -0.55 2.37
N LEU A 38 -3.10 -0.50 1.54
CA LEU A 38 -1.99 -1.45 1.64
C LEU A 38 -1.24 -1.37 2.98
N ILE A 39 -1.16 -0.17 3.57
CA ILE A 39 -0.53 0.05 4.88
C ILE A 39 -1.40 -0.54 6.00
N GLN A 40 -2.72 -0.31 5.94
CA GLN A 40 -3.68 -0.89 6.89
C GLN A 40 -3.59 -2.42 6.89
N GLU A 41 -3.57 -3.03 5.71
CA GLU A 41 -3.46 -4.49 5.53
C GLU A 41 -2.04 -5.03 5.73
N LYS A 42 -1.08 -4.18 6.13
CA LYS A 42 0.34 -4.54 6.35
C LYS A 42 1.02 -5.19 5.13
N ILE A 43 0.48 -4.96 3.93
CA ILE A 43 1.06 -5.38 2.66
C ILE A 43 2.33 -4.57 2.40
N SER A 44 2.25 -3.25 2.60
CA SER A 44 3.38 -2.33 2.51
C SER A 44 3.66 -1.66 3.86
N ILE A 45 4.93 -1.60 4.24
CA ILE A 45 5.40 -0.96 5.47
C ILE A 45 6.12 0.38 5.22
N GLY A 46 6.17 0.81 3.97
CA GLY A 46 6.98 1.96 3.53
C GLY A 46 8.48 1.69 3.63
N THR A 47 9.24 2.77 3.61
CA THR A 47 10.70 2.81 3.76
C THR A 47 11.07 3.67 4.96
N ASP A 48 12.36 3.82 5.22
CA ASP A 48 12.86 4.70 6.29
C ASP A 48 12.52 6.18 6.03
N ASN A 49 12.46 6.58 4.77
CA ASN A 49 12.29 7.98 4.34
C ASN A 49 10.87 8.34 3.87
N GLY A 50 9.88 7.48 4.11
CA GLY A 50 8.52 7.67 3.61
C GLY A 50 7.95 6.44 2.93
N TRP A 51 6.79 6.56 2.31
CA TRP A 51 6.21 5.48 1.51
C TRP A 51 6.82 5.39 0.09
N ALA A 52 7.43 6.47 -0.37
CA ALA A 52 8.08 6.64 -1.67
C ALA A 52 7.16 6.33 -2.88
N PRO A 53 6.02 7.05 -3.04
CA PRO A 53 4.99 6.69 -4.01
C PRO A 53 5.41 6.73 -5.48
N ASN A 54 6.43 7.53 -5.79
CA ASN A 54 6.98 7.67 -7.14
C ASN A 54 8.17 6.74 -7.42
N LYS A 55 8.62 5.97 -6.42
CA LYS A 55 9.74 5.03 -6.59
C LYS A 55 9.30 3.84 -7.43
N ALA A 56 10.15 3.44 -8.38
CA ALA A 56 9.94 2.21 -9.12
C ALA A 56 10.01 1.00 -8.17
N VAL A 57 9.10 0.04 -8.39
CA VAL A 57 9.05 -1.20 -7.63
C VAL A 57 9.87 -2.26 -8.36
N SER A 58 10.80 -2.90 -7.66
CA SER A 58 11.57 -4.03 -8.19
C SER A 58 10.70 -5.27 -8.37
N ARG A 59 11.15 -6.21 -9.20
CA ARG A 59 10.42 -7.49 -9.42
C ARG A 59 10.24 -8.29 -8.13
N ALA A 60 11.24 -8.26 -7.24
CA ALA A 60 11.16 -8.95 -5.96
C ALA A 60 10.13 -8.30 -5.02
N GLU A 61 10.13 -6.98 -4.89
CA GLU A 61 9.13 -6.25 -4.10
C GLU A 61 7.72 -6.46 -4.67
N ALA A 62 7.55 -6.43 -5.99
CA ALA A 62 6.26 -6.69 -6.64
C ALA A 62 5.73 -8.10 -6.31
N ALA A 63 6.58 -9.12 -6.39
CA ALA A 63 6.22 -10.49 -6.03
C ALA A 63 5.81 -10.61 -4.56
N GLN A 64 6.51 -9.93 -3.65
CA GLN A 64 6.15 -9.89 -2.23
C GLN A 64 4.79 -9.22 -2.00
N PHE A 65 4.50 -8.10 -2.67
CA PHE A 65 3.21 -7.42 -2.51
C PHE A 65 2.05 -8.26 -3.05
N ILE A 66 2.23 -8.90 -4.20
CA ILE A 66 1.23 -9.79 -4.79
C ILE A 66 0.99 -10.98 -3.86
N ALA A 67 2.04 -11.67 -3.41
CA ALA A 67 1.90 -12.83 -2.54
C ALA A 67 1.23 -12.50 -1.20
N LYS A 68 1.50 -11.31 -0.62
CA LYS A 68 0.81 -10.86 0.60
C LYS A 68 -0.65 -10.54 0.34
N ALA A 69 -0.97 -9.83 -0.76
CA ALA A 69 -2.34 -9.51 -1.12
C ALA A 69 -3.16 -10.78 -1.40
N ASP A 70 -2.56 -11.76 -2.08
CA ASP A 70 -3.20 -13.04 -2.42
C ASP A 70 -3.58 -13.85 -1.18
N LYS A 71 -2.73 -13.83 -0.14
CA LYS A 71 -2.98 -14.52 1.14
C LYS A 71 -4.11 -13.94 1.98
N LEU A 72 -4.54 -12.71 1.70
CA LEU A 72 -5.64 -12.05 2.42
C LEU A 72 -7.02 -12.41 1.85
N LYS A 73 -7.04 -13.12 0.72
CA LYS A 73 -8.24 -13.64 0.08
C LYS A 73 -8.53 -15.06 0.55
#